data_AF-A0A933SNI0-F1
#
_entry.id   AF-A0A933SNI0-F1
#
_cell.length_a   1.000
_cell.length_b   1.000
_cell.length_c   1.000
_cell.angle_alpha   90.00
_cell.angle_beta   90.00
_cell.angle_gamma   90.00
#
_symmetry.space_group_name_H-M   'P 1'
#
loop_
_entity.id
_entity.type
_entity.pdbx_description
1 polymer ?
#
loop_
_entity_poly.entity_id
_entity_poly.type
_entity_poly.pdbx_seq_one_letter_code
_entity_poly.pdbx_strand_id
1 'polypeptide(L)' 'MKIKIRKDGNGYLAEVAGQPQLFAWASTKPDAKAELRNVVEMMLDYHLEQIEVERKVRLKLAAV' A
#
# COMPACT_ATOMS: atom_id res chain seq x y z
N MET A 1 -1.58 -12.99 -3.97
CA MET A 1 -1.43 -11.72 -4.75
C MET A 1 -0.18 -11.82 -5.60
N LYS A 2 -0.19 -11.31 -6.83
CA LYS A 2 0.96 -11.38 -7.76
C LYS A 2 1.55 -9.98 -7.92
N ILE A 3 2.87 -9.85 -7.72
CA ILE A 3 3.61 -8.62 -8.03
C ILE A 3 3.97 -8.65 -9.51
N LYS A 4 3.73 -7.54 -10.22
CA LYS A 4 4.21 -7.32 -11.59
C LYS A 4 5.33 -6.29 -11.53
N ILE A 5 6.44 -6.56 -12.21
CA ILE A 5 7.55 -5.60 -12.34
C ILE A 5 7.81 -5.41 -13.84
N ARG A 6 7.75 -4.16 -14.31
CA ARG A 6 8.01 -3.80 -15.71
C ARG A 6 9.07 -2.71 -15.80
N LYS A 7 9.78 -2.65 -16.94
CA LYS A 7 10.68 -1.53 -17.24
C LYS A 7 9.84 -0.27 -17.40
N ASP A 8 10.29 0.84 -16.79
CA ASP A 8 9.60 2.13 -16.85
C ASP A 8 10.61 3.27 -16.87
N GLY A 9 10.77 3.90 -18.04
CA GLY A 9 11.86 4.84 -18.32
C GLY A 9 13.24 4.24 -18.00
N ASN A 10 14.03 4.98 -17.21
CA ASN A 10 15.35 4.53 -16.76
C ASN A 10 15.29 3.50 -15.62
N GLY A 11 14.13 3.25 -15.01
CA GLY A 11 13.96 2.37 -13.87
C GLY A 11 12.98 1.24 -14.11
N TYR A 12 12.30 0.84 -13.04
CA TYR A 12 11.33 -0.25 -12.99
C TYR A 12 10.15 0.17 -12.13
N LEU A 13 8.95 -0.14 -12.60
CA LEU A 13 7.73 -0.01 -11.83
C LEU A 13 7.31 -1.38 -11.32
N ALA A 14 7.15 -1.50 -10.00
CA ALA A 14 6.56 -2.66 -9.34
C ALA A 14 5.13 -2.31 -8.90
N GLU A 15 4.18 -3.22 -9.14
CA GLU A 15 2.77 -3.03 -8.76
C GLU A 15 2.13 -4.34 -8.27
N VAL A 16 1.09 -4.23 -7.45
CA VAL A 16 0.25 -5.37 -7.07
C VAL A 16 -0.83 -5.57 -8.13
N ALA A 17 -0.88 -6.75 -8.74
CA ALA A 17 -1.87 -7.06 -9.76
C ALA A 17 -3.30 -6.92 -9.22
N GLY A 18 -4.12 -6.11 -9.90
CA GLY A 18 -5.50 -5.81 -9.51
C GLY A 18 -5.64 -4.67 -8.49
N GLN A 19 -4.55 -4.05 -8.07
CA GLN A 19 -4.54 -2.94 -7.12
C GLN A 19 -3.67 -1.78 -7.67
N PRO A 20 -4.20 -0.97 -8.61
CA PRO A 20 -3.42 0.04 -9.33
C PRO A 20 -2.88 1.18 -8.44
N GLN A 21 -3.41 1.33 -7.23
CA GLN A 21 -2.93 2.27 -6.21
C GLN A 21 -1.71 1.75 -5.42
N LEU A 22 -1.39 0.46 -5.53
CA LEU A 22 -0.25 -0.16 -4.87
C LEU A 22 0.88 -0.37 -5.88
N PHE A 23 1.69 0.67 -6.04
CA PHE A 23 2.84 0.66 -6.93
C PHE A 23 4.01 1.44 -6.35
N ALA A 24 5.22 1.14 -6.83
CA ALA A 24 6.41 1.91 -6.55
C ALA A 24 7.39 1.85 -7.73
N TRP A 25 8.15 2.92 -7.92
CA TRP A 25 9.20 3.01 -8.93
C TRP A 25 10.57 3.04 -8.27
N ALA A 26 11.56 2.39 -8.88
CA ALA A 26 12.96 2.57 -8.52
C ALA A 26 13.90 2.29 -9.71
N SER A 27 15.18 2.66 -9.57
CA SER A 27 16.19 2.48 -10.61
C SER A 27 16.49 1.01 -10.94
N THR A 28 16.34 0.10 -9.97
CA THR A 28 16.59 -1.35 -10.14
C THR A 28 15.35 -2.19 -9.81
N LYS A 29 15.28 -3.42 -10.34
CA LYS A 29 14.17 -4.35 -10.03
C LYS A 29 14.09 -4.68 -8.52
N PRO A 30 15.21 -5.00 -7.83
CA PRO A 30 15.17 -5.24 -6.39
C PRO A 30 14.64 -4.04 -5.61
N ASP A 31 15.10 -2.83 -5.94
CA ASP A 31 14.69 -1.62 -5.24
C ASP A 31 13.21 -1.33 -5.47
N ALA A 32 12.70 -1.48 -6.70
CA ALA A 32 11.29 -1.23 -6.99
C ALA A 32 10.37 -2.17 -6.17
N LYS A 33 10.83 -3.42 -5.96
CA LYS A 33 10.14 -4.37 -5.11
C LYS A 33 10.23 -4.00 -3.63
N ALA A 34 11.37 -3.50 -3.16
CA ALA A 34 11.53 -3.02 -1.79
C ALA A 34 10.64 -1.80 -1.52
N GLU A 35 10.61 -0.84 -2.44
CA GLU A 35 9.73 0.32 -2.32
C GLU A 35 8.25 -0.05 -2.36
N LEU A 36 7.86 -1.01 -3.21
CA LEU A 36 6.50 -1.53 -3.21
C LEU A 36 6.10 -2.12 -1.86
N ARG A 37 7.03 -2.79 -1.18
CA ARG A 37 6.80 -3.32 0.17
C ARG A 37 6.51 -2.19 1.16
N ASN A 38 7.32 -1.14 1.14
CA ASN A 38 7.13 0.04 2.01
C ASN A 38 5.75 0.68 1.77
N VAL A 39 5.35 0.84 0.50
CA VAL A 39 4.03 1.37 0.14
C VAL A 39 2.90 0.49 0.69
N VAL A 40 3.01 -0.83 0.55
CA VAL A 40 2.00 -1.76 1.06
C VAL A 40 1.90 -1.70 2.59
N GLU A 41 3.04 -1.66 3.28
CA GLU A 41 3.09 -1.56 4.76
C GLU A 41 2.46 -0.23 5.23
N MET A 42 2.84 0.90 4.63
CA MET A 42 2.26 2.21 4.92
C MET A 42 0.73 2.23 4.70
N MET A 43 0.26 1.66 3.58
CA MET A 43 -1.16 1.60 3.28
C MET A 43 -1.91 0.74 4.30
N LEU A 44 -1.34 -0.39 4.72
CA LEU A 44 -1.94 -1.23 5.75
C LEU A 44 -2.09 -0.48 7.07
N ASP A 45 -1.03 0.19 7.52
CA ASP A 45 -1.04 0.96 8.76
C ASP A 45 -2.09 2.07 8.73
N TYR A 46 -2.19 2.80 7.62
CA TYR A 46 -3.22 3.82 7.42
C TYR A 46 -4.64 3.25 7.54
N HIS A 47 -4.92 2.11 6.91
CA HIS A 47 -6.26 1.50 6.97
C HIS A 47 -6.60 0.98 8.37
N LEU A 48 -5.60 0.44 9.09
CA LEU A 48 -5.79 0.00 10.47
C LEU A 48 -6.11 1.17 11.40
N GLU A 49 -5.45 2.32 11.20
CA GLU A 49 -5.74 3.53 11.96
C GLU A 49 -7.16 4.03 11.69
N GLN A 50 -7.62 4.03 10.44
CA GLN A 50 -9.00 4.40 10.08
C GLN A 50 -10.03 3.49 10.77
N ILE A 51 -9.83 2.17 10.73
CA ILE A 51 -10.70 1.20 11.40
C ILE A 51 -10.79 1.48 12.90
N GLU A 52 -9.67 1.82 13.54
CA GLU A 52 -9.65 2.13 14.96
C GLU A 52 -10.39 3.44 15.29
N VAL A 53 -10.29 4.45 14.42
CA VAL A 53 -11.10 5.68 14.54
C VAL A 53 -12.59 5.35 14.42
N GLU A 54 -13.00 4.59 13.40
CA GLU A 54 -14.40 4.18 13.20
C GLU A 54 -14.93 3.38 14.40
N ARG A 55 -14.12 2.46 14.94
CA ARG A 55 -14.47 1.70 16.15
C ARG A 55 -14.72 2.63 17.33
N LYS A 56 -13.84 3.60 17.58
CA LYS A 56 -14.01 4.58 18.67
C LYS A 56 -15.28 5.41 18.48
N VAL A 57 -15.60 5.82 17.26
CA VAL A 57 -16.85 6.55 16.96
C VAL A 57 -18.07 5.69 17.26
N ARG A 58 -18.09 4.44 16.79
CA ARG A 58 -19.18 3.50 17.03
C ARG A 58 -19.44 3.29 18.54
N LEU A 59 -18.38 3.10 19.33
CA LEU A 59 -18.50 2.93 20.78
C LEU A 59 -19.07 4.19 21.45
N LYS A 60 -18.64 5.38 21.02
CA LYS A 60 -19.19 6.65 21.53
C LYS A 60 -20.68 6.80 21.21
N LEU A 61 -21.11 6.42 20.01
CA LEU A 61 -22.52 6.50 19.61
C LEU A 61 -23.40 5.47 20.34
N ALA A 62 -22.88 4.27 20.63
CA ALA A 62 -23.62 3.23 21.36
C ALA A 62 -23.76 3.51 22.86
N ALA A 63 -23.00 4.46 23.39
CA ALA A 63 -23.06 4.88 24.79
C ALA A 63 -24.04 6.05 25.04
N VAL A 64 -24.74 6.53 24.00
CA VAL A 64 -25.81 7.53 24.05
C VAL A 64 -27.15 6.82 23.96
#